data_AF-A0A1G0I9W7-F1
#
_entry.id   AF-A0A1G0I9W7-F1
#
_cell.length_a   1.000
_cell.length_b   1.000
_cell.length_c   1.000
_cell.angle_alpha   90.00
_cell.angle_beta   90.00
_cell.angle_gamma   90.00
#
_symmetry.space_group_name_H-M   'P 1'
#
loop_
_entity.id
_entity.type
_entity.pdbx_description
1 polymer ?
#
loop_
_entity_poly.entity_id
_entity_poly.type
_entity_poly.pdbx_seq_one_letter_code
_entity_poly.pdbx_strand_id
1 'polypeptide(L)' 'MAGEPKAFVLYLDGAGEWRWRLFAPNAKVIADSAEGYRDRADAIHGIHLVAQIAPDTNIWDPAQKKWVVG' A
#
# COMPACT_ATOMS: atom_id res chain seq x y z
N MET A 1 -2.96 -19.79 12.67
CA MET A 1 -2.51 -19.55 11.28
C MET A 1 -1.23 -18.75 11.37
N ALA A 2 -0.07 -19.42 11.38
CA ALA A 2 1.23 -18.77 11.39
C ALA A 2 1.69 -18.59 9.93
N GLY A 3 2.06 -17.38 9.54
CA GLY A 3 2.67 -17.10 8.23
C GLY A 3 1.73 -16.63 7.12
N GLU A 4 0.89 -15.62 7.35
CA GLU A 4 0.31 -14.90 6.22
C GLU A 4 1.35 -13.92 5.63
N PRO A 5 1.59 -13.96 4.30
CA PRO A 5 2.75 -13.35 3.66
C PRO A 5 2.66 -11.83 3.60
N LYS A 6 3.82 -11.21 3.35
CA LYS A 6 3.92 -9.84 2.84
C LYS A 6 3.06 -9.72 1.58
N ALA A 7 1.86 -9.17 1.71
CA ALA A 7 0.85 -9.21 0.65
C ALA A 7 -0.07 -7.99 0.68
N PHE A 8 -0.48 -7.56 -0.52
CA PHE A 8 -1.58 -6.65 -0.69
C PHE A 8 -2.90 -7.41 -0.63
N VAL A 9 -3.83 -6.93 0.19
CA VAL A 9 -5.17 -7.49 0.32
C VAL A 9 -6.17 -6.45 -0.17
N LEU A 10 -6.93 -6.82 -1.19
CA LEU A 10 -8.01 -6.02 -1.75
C LEU A 10 -9.32 -6.33 -1.03
N TYR A 11 -10.11 -5.31 -0.72
CA TYR A 11 -11.41 -5.45 -0.07
C TYR A 11 -12.37 -4.37 -0.55
N LEU A 12 -13.67 -4.63 -0.43
CA LEU A 12 -14.73 -3.63 -0.64
C LEU A 12 -15.08 -3.04 0.72
N ASP A 13 -15.07 -1.72 0.85
CA ASP A 13 -15.44 -1.05 2.09
C ASP A 13 -16.96 -0.89 2.25
N GLY A 14 -17.39 -0.29 3.37
CA GLY A 14 -18.80 -0.07 3.65
C GLY A 14 -19.49 0.97 2.76
N ALA A 15 -18.73 1.78 2.02
CA ALA A 15 -19.24 2.74 1.05
C ALA A 15 -19.35 2.14 -0.37
N GLY A 16 -18.94 0.89 -0.57
CA GLY A 16 -18.92 0.23 -1.87
C GLY A 16 -17.71 0.61 -2.71
N GLU A 17 -16.64 1.10 -2.10
CA GLU A 17 -15.39 1.44 -2.76
C GLU A 17 -14.35 0.32 -2.56
N TRP A 18 -13.58 0.03 -3.60
CA TRP A 18 -12.45 -0.88 -3.52
C TRP A 18 -11.29 -0.20 -2.81
N ARG A 19 -10.69 -0.89 -1.86
CA ARG A 19 -9.49 -0.45 -1.14
C ARG A 19 -8.50 -1.58 -1.03
N TRP A 20 -7.26 -1.24 -0.72
CA TRP A 20 -6.24 -2.22 -0.42
C TRP A 20 -5.50 -1.90 0.87
N ARG A 21 -4.94 -2.93 1.50
CA ARG A 21 -4.01 -2.85 2.62
C ARG A 21 -2.80 -3.72 2.34
N LEU A 22 -1.62 -3.25 2.72
CA LEU A 22 -0.39 -4.02 2.70
C LEU A 22 -0.11 -4.57 4.10
N PHE A 23 0.01 -5.90 4.18
CA PHE A 23 0.38 -6.59 5.40
C PHE A 23 1.88 -6.90 5.43
N ALA A 24 2.50 -6.72 6.59
CA ALA A 24 3.84 -7.22 6.87
C ALA A 24 3.79 -8.72 7.24
N PRO A 25 4.94 -9.43 7.24
CA PRO A 25 4.99 -10.86 7.62
C PRO A 25 4.47 -11.18 9.02
N ASN A 26 4.37 -10.18 9.90
CA ASN A 26 3.80 -10.28 11.24
C ASN A 26 2.28 -9.99 11.27
N ALA A 27 1.62 -9.98 10.11
CA ALA A 27 0.20 -9.69 9.92
C ALA A 27 -0.26 -8.29 10.36
N LYS A 28 0.66 -7.34 10.55
CA LYS A 28 0.30 -5.94 10.78
C LYS A 28 0.15 -5.19 9.46
N VAL A 29 -0.85 -4.32 9.39
CA VAL A 29 -1.02 -3.39 8.27
C VAL A 29 0.08 -2.32 8.35
N ILE A 30 0.79 -2.12 7.24
CA ILE A 30 1.88 -1.12 7.14
C ILE A 30 1.61 -0.04 6.08
N ALA A 31 0.65 -0.26 5.18
CA ALA A 31 0.17 0.76 4.24
C ALA A 31 -1.27 0.46 3.82
N ASP A 32 -1.98 1.47 3.34
CA ASP A 32 -3.30 1.37 2.73
C ASP A 32 -3.44 2.33 1.54
N SER A 33 -4.54 2.21 0.79
CA SER A 33 -4.78 2.99 -0.43
C SER A 33 -5.04 4.48 -0.23
N ALA A 34 -5.23 4.95 1.02
CA ALA A 34 -5.73 6.27 1.43
C ALA A 34 -7.11 6.66 0.86
N GLU A 35 -7.36 6.40 -0.42
CA GLU A 35 -8.60 6.64 -1.16
C GLU A 35 -9.27 5.33 -1.58
N GLY A 36 -10.58 5.40 -1.78
CA GLY A 36 -11.39 4.33 -2.35
C GLY A 36 -11.43 4.43 -3.88
N TYR A 37 -11.43 3.28 -4.54
CA TYR A 37 -11.57 3.18 -5.99
C TYR A 37 -12.98 2.71 -6.34
N ARG A 38 -13.58 3.27 -7.38
CA ARG A 38 -14.90 2.81 -7.86
C ARG A 38 -14.82 1.43 -8.50
N ASP A 39 -13.71 1.14 -9.17
CA ASP A 39 -13.50 -0.08 -9.92
C ASP A 39 -12.37 -0.94 -9.33
N ARG A 40 -12.58 -2.26 -9.32
CA ARG A 40 -11.62 -3.24 -8.80
C ARG A 40 -10.29 -3.19 -9.57
N ALA A 41 -10.37 -2.96 -10.88
CA ALA A 41 -9.21 -2.91 -11.76
C ALA A 41 -8.29 -1.73 -11.43
N ASP A 42 -8.87 -0.57 -11.10
CA ASP A 42 -8.11 0.63 -10.73
C ASP A 42 -7.37 0.43 -9.41
N ALA A 43 -8.01 -0.21 -8.43
CA ALA A 43 -7.36 -0.55 -7.17
C ALA A 43 -6.16 -1.50 -7.38
N ILE A 44 -6.27 -2.48 -8.28
CA ILE A 44 -5.16 -3.36 -8.66
C ILE A 44 -4.06 -2.59 -9.37
N HIS A 45 -4.42 -1.66 -10.26
CA HIS A 45 -3.45 -0.81 -10.92
C HIS A 45 -2.67 0.05 -9.93
N GLY A 46 -3.34 0.63 -8.93
CA GLY A 46 -2.71 1.35 -7.82
C GLY A 46 -1.73 0.47 -7.03
N ILE A 47 -2.10 -0.79 -6.73
CA ILE A 47 -1.19 -1.76 -6.09
C ILE A 47 0.06 -1.98 -6.95
N HIS A 48 -0.10 -2.20 -8.26
CA HIS A 48 1.03 -2.40 -9.17
C HIS A 48 1.98 -1.22 -9.18
N LEU A 49 1.45 0.01 -9.26
CA LEU A 49 2.27 1.22 -9.22
C LEU A 49 3.08 1.28 -7.92
N VAL A 50 2.44 1.10 -6.76
CA VAL A 50 3.13 1.10 -5.46
C VAL A 50 4.21 0.02 -5.42
N ALA A 51 3.89 -1.21 -5.83
CA ALA A 51 4.84 -2.32 -5.81
C ALA A 51 6.04 -2.10 -6.74
N GLN A 52 5.85 -1.40 -7.86
CA GLN A 52 6.90 -1.10 -8.84
C GLN A 52 7.81 0.05 -8.40
N ILE A 53 7.24 1.12 -7.83
CA ILE A 53 8.02 2.32 -7.53
C ILE A 53 8.65 2.29 -6.13
N ALA A 54 7.99 1.68 -5.14
CA ALA A 54 8.40 1.77 -3.74
C ALA A 54 9.84 1.34 -3.43
N PRO A 55 10.40 0.28 -4.03
CA PRO A 55 11.79 -0.12 -3.76
C PRO A 55 12.83 0.95 -4.10
N ASP A 56 12.53 1.82 -5.07
CA ASP A 56 13.47 2.80 -5.62
C ASP A 56 13.06 4.26 -5.30
N THR A 57 12.07 4.47 -4.45
CA THR A 57 11.63 5.84 -4.09
C THR A 57 12.48 6.44 -2.98
N ASN A 58 12.84 7.72 -3.14
CA ASN A 58 13.48 8.49 -2.08
C ASN A 58 12.46 8.95 -1.02
N ILE A 59 12.91 8.99 0.23
CA ILE A 59 12.16 9.48 1.37
C ILE A 59 12.54 10.95 1.60
N TRP A 60 11.55 11.84 1.71
CA TRP A 60 11.79 13.23 2.13
C TRP A 60 11.70 13.34 3.66
N ASP A 61 12.78 13.77 4.31
CA ASP A 61 12.78 14.12 5.74
C ASP A 61 12.59 15.65 5.89
N PRO A 62 11.40 16.13 6.31
CA PRO A 62 11.14 17.55 6.46
C PRO A 62 11.89 18.18 7.65
N ALA A 63 12.25 17.39 8.67
CA ALA A 63 13.00 17.89 9.82
C ALA A 63 14.45 18.21 9.44
N GLN A 64 15.02 17.41 8.55
CA GLN A 64 16.40 17.58 8.07
C GLN A 64 16.49 18.29 6.71
N LYS A 65 15.35 18.57 6.08
CA LYS A 65 15.22 19.14 4.72
C LYS A 65 16.12 18.42 3.71
N LYS A 66 16.14 17.09 3.75
CA LYS A 66 16.97 16.27 2.88
C LYS A 66 16.24 15.04 2.38
N TRP A 67 16.69 14.53 1.24
CA TRP A 67 16.32 13.23 0.74
C TRP A 67 17.15 12.14 1.42
N VAL A 68 16.50 11.06 1.82
CA VAL A 68 17.10 9.83 2.32
C VAL A 68 16.73 8.70 1.37
N VAL A 69 17.69 7.86 1.04
CA VAL A 69 17.45 6.68 0.20
C VAL A 69 16.66 5.67 1.04
N GLY A 70 15.64 5.05 0.44
CA GLY A 70 14.82 4.01 1.06
C GLY A 70 15.55 2.69 1.25
#